data_AF-M0NES2-F1
#
_entry.id   AF-M0NES2-F1
#
_cell.length_a   1.000
_cell.length_b   1.000
_cell.length_c   1.000
_cell.angle_alpha   90.00
_cell.angle_beta   90.00
_cell.angle_gamma   90.00
#
_symmetry.space_group_name_H-M   'P 1'
#
loop_
_entity.id
_entity.type
_entity.pdbx_description
1 polymer ?
#
loop_
_entity_poly.entity_id
_entity_poly.type
_entity_poly.pdbx_seq_one_letter_code
_entity_poly.pdbx_strand_id
1 'polypeptide(L)'
;MRATNPHHDAESAQNNKNGSSQFSDVTRRRFLVAGAAGVASFGTFGSATATPNKHTLTIEGFGQTTTYSFTVGNNLEKSTAGGASVNRSDHIIDRSAHGAVKNGKDAYTFTGNLYSFDFDRSGEINVLLDGEPAHVGNRPDHTLLIEGFGTNTPYSFSTSTYATKSDAYGASRNESDHVNAYGASGAVQSGKDAYTYDGRLQSFYFRPSGEVRVTIDGKAAHVGRRPDRKLTIVAHGEYTPYEFSVSGSIREVLQKDDGQDTLESTLVSGAVSGYGYDAYAYDGSLAALTYPDDTSPGVYSNDELVAKTN
;
A
#
# COMPACT_ATOMS: atom_id res chain seq x y z
N MET A 1 -63.69 33.51 -17.06
CA MET A 1 -64.59 32.61 -17.82
C MET A 1 -63.91 31.25 -17.84
N ARG A 2 -64.41 30.28 -17.06
CA ARG A 2 -65.11 29.05 -17.53
C ARG A 2 -64.25 28.21 -18.48
N ALA A 3 -64.03 26.90 -18.30
CA ALA A 3 -64.57 25.89 -17.39
C ALA A 3 -63.68 24.62 -17.51
N THR A 4 -63.36 23.93 -16.40
CA THR A 4 -63.77 22.54 -16.05
C THR A 4 -63.39 21.42 -17.04
N ASN A 5 -62.49 20.49 -16.70
CA ASN A 5 -62.68 19.25 -15.88
C ASN A 5 -62.92 18.00 -16.80
N PRO A 6 -63.06 16.76 -16.30
CA PRO A 6 -62.05 15.69 -16.39
C PRO A 6 -62.66 14.37 -16.94
N HIS A 7 -61.95 13.24 -16.80
CA HIS A 7 -62.39 11.83 -16.68
C HIS A 7 -61.27 10.93 -17.26
N HIS A 8 -60.83 9.85 -16.63
CA HIS A 8 -61.64 8.78 -16.05
C HIS A 8 -60.90 8.03 -14.92
N ASP A 9 -61.66 7.76 -13.85
CA ASP A 9 -61.38 6.78 -12.81
C ASP A 9 -61.31 5.35 -13.36
N ALA A 10 -60.55 4.46 -12.72
CA ALA A 10 -61.14 3.41 -11.87
C ALA A 10 -60.11 2.35 -11.43
N GLU A 11 -60.24 2.06 -10.14
CA GLU A 11 -59.75 0.91 -9.37
C GLU A 11 -59.83 -0.44 -10.09
N SER A 12 -58.91 -1.35 -9.76
CA SER A 12 -59.27 -2.74 -9.42
C SER A 12 -58.17 -3.39 -8.59
N ALA A 13 -58.46 -3.55 -7.31
CA ALA A 13 -57.79 -4.47 -6.42
C ALA A 13 -58.57 -5.79 -6.38
N GLN A 14 -57.94 -6.93 -6.70
CA GLN A 14 -58.28 -8.29 -6.25
C GLN A 14 -56.99 -9.11 -6.34
N ASN A 15 -56.27 -9.42 -5.25
CA ASN A 15 -56.56 -10.38 -4.18
C ASN A 15 -56.83 -11.80 -4.71
N ASN A 16 -55.82 -12.68 -4.65
CA ASN A 16 -56.09 -14.08 -4.34
C ASN A 16 -54.93 -14.74 -3.56
N LYS A 17 -55.28 -15.27 -2.39
CA LYS A 17 -54.47 -16.08 -1.47
C LYS A 17 -54.61 -17.57 -1.79
N ASN A 18 -53.75 -18.37 -1.15
CA ASN A 18 -53.66 -19.84 -1.06
C ASN A 18 -52.74 -20.50 -2.10
N GLY A 19 -51.78 -21.36 -1.74
CA GLY A 19 -51.48 -21.96 -0.44
C GLY A 19 -50.23 -22.87 -0.50
N SER A 20 -49.65 -23.04 0.68
CA SER A 20 -48.73 -24.06 1.22
C SER A 20 -47.95 -25.04 0.30
N SER A 21 -46.61 -24.95 0.47
CA SER A 21 -45.62 -26.03 0.69
C SER A 21 -45.51 -27.20 -0.30
N GLN A 22 -44.36 -27.29 -0.98
CA GLN A 22 -43.48 -28.47 -0.88
C GLN A 22 -42.10 -28.23 -1.49
N PHE A 23 -41.10 -28.80 -0.82
CA PHE A 23 -39.68 -28.81 -1.15
C PHE A 23 -39.36 -29.41 -2.52
N SER A 24 -38.47 -28.76 -3.27
CA SER A 24 -37.47 -29.29 -4.23
C SER A 24 -37.12 -28.13 -5.19
N ASP A 25 -35.89 -27.83 -5.58
CA ASP A 25 -34.68 -28.63 -5.69
C ASP A 25 -33.48 -27.68 -5.64
N VAL A 26 -32.58 -27.87 -4.67
CA VAL A 26 -31.34 -27.09 -4.59
C VAL A 26 -30.43 -27.60 -5.69
N THR A 27 -30.40 -26.87 -6.81
CA THR A 27 -29.48 -27.16 -7.91
C THR A 27 -28.05 -26.98 -7.42
N ARG A 28 -27.39 -28.11 -7.11
CA ARG A 28 -25.97 -28.20 -6.76
C ARG A 28 -25.13 -27.66 -7.93
N ARG A 29 -24.62 -26.43 -7.83
CA ARG A 29 -23.61 -25.94 -8.76
C ARG A 29 -22.28 -26.62 -8.43
N ARG A 30 -21.95 -27.63 -9.24
CA ARG A 30 -20.66 -28.34 -9.24
C ARG A 30 -19.57 -27.35 -9.66
N PHE A 31 -18.55 -27.19 -8.80
CA PHE A 31 -17.31 -26.54 -9.17
C PHE A 31 -16.51 -27.47 -10.10
N LEU A 32 -16.05 -26.94 -11.23
CA LEU A 32 -15.00 -27.55 -12.04
C LEU A 32 -13.67 -27.39 -11.28
N VAL A 33 -13.14 -28.51 -10.79
CA VAL A 33 -11.77 -28.62 -10.29
C VAL A 33 -10.88 -28.97 -11.49
N ALA A 34 -9.86 -28.15 -11.75
CA ALA A 34 -8.80 -28.47 -12.70
C ALA A 34 -7.95 -29.61 -12.14
N GLY A 35 -7.79 -30.67 -12.95
CA GLY A 35 -7.23 -31.95 -12.53
C GLY A 35 -5.70 -31.98 -12.46
N ALA A 36 -5.20 -32.73 -11.48
CA ALA A 36 -3.93 -33.44 -11.59
C ALA A 36 -4.26 -34.94 -11.65
N ALA A 37 -4.02 -35.56 -12.81
CA ALA A 37 -4.18 -36.99 -12.99
C ALA A 37 -2.98 -37.72 -12.38
N GLY A 38 -3.24 -38.54 -11.37
CA GLY A 38 -2.29 -39.49 -10.79
C GLY A 38 -3.08 -40.63 -10.16
N VAL A 39 -3.17 -41.76 -10.86
CA VAL A 39 -3.76 -42.99 -10.35
C VAL A 39 -2.80 -43.68 -9.38
N ALA A 40 -3.25 -44.01 -8.16
CA ALA A 40 -3.02 -45.31 -7.51
C ALA A 40 -3.64 -45.41 -6.10
N SER A 41 -4.30 -46.56 -5.88
CA SER A 41 -4.46 -47.28 -4.60
C SER A 41 -5.57 -46.87 -3.63
N PHE A 42 -6.47 -47.83 -3.39
CA PHE A 42 -7.44 -47.88 -2.30
C PHE A 42 -6.75 -47.89 -0.92
N GLY A 43 -7.19 -47.02 -0.01
CA GLY A 43 -6.79 -47.08 1.40
C GLY A 43 -7.29 -45.90 2.21
N THR A 44 -8.22 -46.19 3.14
CA THR A 44 -8.62 -45.37 4.30
C THR A 44 -9.18 -43.96 4.00
N PHE A 45 -10.48 -43.78 4.28
CA PHE A 45 -11.10 -42.46 4.39
C PHE A 45 -10.56 -41.72 5.63
N GLY A 46 -9.34 -41.21 5.54
CA GLY A 46 -8.97 -40.02 6.29
C GLY A 46 -9.67 -38.86 5.61
N SER A 47 -10.66 -38.26 6.27
CA SER A 47 -11.04 -36.89 5.93
C SER A 47 -9.78 -36.05 6.08
N ALA A 48 -9.09 -35.79 4.97
CA ALA A 48 -8.19 -34.67 4.87
C ALA A 48 -9.08 -33.45 5.01
N THR A 49 -9.34 -33.03 6.24
CA THR A 49 -9.86 -31.70 6.53
C THR A 49 -8.82 -30.78 5.92
N ALA A 50 -9.09 -30.26 4.72
CA ALA A 50 -8.30 -29.15 4.19
C ALA A 50 -8.26 -28.14 5.32
N THR A 51 -7.05 -27.85 5.83
CA THR A 51 -6.87 -26.89 6.91
C THR A 51 -7.64 -25.65 6.47
N PRO A 52 -8.72 -25.27 7.18
CA PRO A 52 -9.56 -24.19 6.70
C PRO A 52 -8.67 -22.97 6.51
N ASN A 53 -8.64 -22.40 5.29
CA ASN A 53 -7.73 -21.32 4.92
C ASN A 53 -7.77 -20.25 6.01
N LYS A 54 -6.69 -20.17 6.79
CA LYS A 54 -6.57 -19.27 7.93
C LYS A 54 -6.00 -17.97 7.40
N HIS A 55 -6.72 -16.90 7.67
CA HIS A 55 -6.38 -15.56 7.24
C HIS A 55 -6.04 -14.68 8.44
N THR A 56 -5.21 -13.66 8.21
CA THR A 56 -4.88 -12.62 9.19
C THR A 56 -5.29 -11.26 8.64
N LEU A 57 -6.21 -10.58 9.33
CA LEU A 57 -6.55 -9.19 9.06
C LEU A 57 -5.78 -8.29 10.03
N THR A 58 -5.06 -7.30 9.53
CA THR A 58 -4.39 -6.27 10.33
C THR A 58 -4.96 -4.92 9.96
N ILE A 59 -5.29 -4.11 10.97
CA ILE A 59 -5.85 -2.78 10.82
C ILE A 59 -4.94 -1.85 11.61
N GLU A 60 -4.31 -0.92 10.92
CA GLU A 60 -3.38 0.06 11.50
C GLU A 60 -3.98 1.45 11.35
N GLY A 61 -4.06 2.20 12.44
CA GLY A 61 -4.53 3.59 12.41
C GLY A 61 -3.37 4.58 12.38
N PHE A 62 -3.61 5.71 11.72
CA PHE A 62 -2.73 6.87 11.70
C PHE A 62 -3.48 8.14 12.10
N GLY A 63 -3.07 8.77 13.20
CA GLY A 63 -3.55 10.09 13.60
C GLY A 63 -4.84 10.08 14.42
N GLN A 64 -5.99 10.29 13.77
CA GLN A 64 -7.28 10.39 14.45
C GLN A 64 -7.86 9.02 14.77
N THR A 65 -8.62 8.92 15.87
CA THR A 65 -9.31 7.69 16.22
C THR A 65 -10.33 7.37 15.13
N THR A 66 -10.22 6.18 14.54
CA THR A 66 -11.07 5.67 13.47
C THR A 66 -11.74 4.40 13.94
N THR A 67 -13.06 4.38 13.94
CA THR A 67 -13.81 3.16 14.26
C THR A 67 -14.01 2.31 13.01
N TYR A 68 -13.99 0.99 13.18
CA TYR A 68 -14.20 0.04 12.10
C TYR A 68 -15.14 -1.09 12.50
N SER A 69 -15.70 -1.75 11.49
CA SER A 69 -16.45 -2.99 11.63
C SER A 69 -16.23 -3.91 10.43
N PHE A 70 -16.27 -5.22 10.64
CA PHE A 70 -16.12 -6.19 9.55
C PHE A 70 -16.80 -7.52 9.86
N THR A 71 -17.04 -8.34 8.83
CA THR A 71 -17.64 -9.67 8.95
C THR A 71 -16.86 -10.71 8.16
N VAL A 72 -16.69 -11.92 8.72
CA VAL A 72 -15.90 -13.00 8.11
C VAL A 72 -16.64 -14.33 7.98
N GLY A 73 -15.96 -15.31 7.39
CA GLY A 73 -16.35 -16.70 7.24
C GLY A 73 -16.67 -17.39 8.56
N ASN A 74 -15.65 -17.80 9.31
CA ASN A 74 -15.73 -18.57 10.56
C ASN A 74 -14.51 -18.33 11.46
N ASN A 75 -14.58 -18.75 12.72
CA ASN A 75 -13.45 -18.78 13.66
C ASN A 75 -12.74 -17.42 13.85
N LEU A 76 -13.51 -16.34 13.96
CA LEU A 76 -12.98 -15.00 14.17
C LEU A 76 -12.44 -14.84 15.60
N GLU A 77 -11.16 -14.53 15.70
CA GLU A 77 -10.46 -14.32 16.98
C GLU A 77 -9.54 -13.11 16.88
N LYS A 78 -9.30 -12.43 18.01
CA LYS A 78 -8.27 -11.38 18.09
C LYS A 78 -6.88 -12.00 18.01
N SER A 79 -5.92 -11.24 17.49
CA SER A 79 -4.56 -11.69 17.23
C SER A 79 -3.54 -10.62 17.65
N THR A 80 -2.32 -11.05 17.91
CA THR A 80 -1.15 -10.17 18.13
C THR A 80 -0.25 -10.07 16.89
N ALA A 81 -0.69 -10.59 15.74
CA ALA A 81 0.05 -10.54 14.49
C ALA A 81 0.45 -9.10 14.11
N GLY A 82 1.63 -8.93 13.50
CA GLY A 82 2.12 -7.61 13.09
C GLY A 82 2.41 -6.64 14.24
N GLY A 83 2.52 -7.12 15.48
CA GLY A 83 2.72 -6.29 16.68
C GLY A 83 1.42 -5.67 17.23
N ALA A 84 0.26 -6.17 16.80
CA ALA A 84 -1.03 -5.70 17.27
C ALA A 84 -1.27 -6.02 18.74
N SER A 85 -2.09 -5.17 19.39
CA SER A 85 -2.52 -5.40 20.76
C SER A 85 -3.80 -6.22 20.81
N VAL A 86 -3.92 -7.12 21.79
CA VAL A 86 -5.21 -7.72 22.15
C VAL A 86 -5.76 -6.94 23.33
N ASN A 87 -6.63 -5.97 23.06
CA ASN A 87 -7.23 -5.11 24.08
C ASN A 87 -8.74 -5.39 24.24
N ARG A 88 -9.37 -4.85 25.29
CA ARG A 88 -10.81 -5.06 25.56
C ARG A 88 -11.73 -4.13 24.77
N SER A 89 -11.20 -3.13 24.08
CA SER A 89 -12.00 -2.15 23.32
C SER A 89 -12.64 -2.76 22.07
N ASP A 90 -12.05 -3.83 21.53
CA ASP A 90 -12.67 -4.50 20.39
C ASP A 90 -13.72 -5.51 20.83
N HIS A 91 -14.83 -5.57 20.11
CA HIS A 91 -15.95 -6.46 20.40
C HIS A 91 -16.16 -7.41 19.24
N ILE A 92 -16.04 -8.71 19.52
CA ILE A 92 -16.42 -9.78 18.59
C ILE A 92 -17.81 -10.27 18.99
N ILE A 93 -18.73 -10.27 18.01
CA ILE A 93 -20.07 -10.85 18.13
C ILE A 93 -20.23 -11.81 16.95
N ASP A 94 -20.27 -13.11 17.27
CA ASP A 94 -20.27 -14.21 16.31
C ASP A 94 -19.11 -14.13 15.29
N ARG A 95 -19.41 -13.65 14.08
CA ARG A 95 -18.49 -13.55 12.94
C ARG A 95 -18.17 -12.12 12.56
N SER A 96 -18.55 -11.17 13.42
CA SER A 96 -18.32 -9.75 13.20
C SER A 96 -17.47 -9.17 14.33
N ALA A 97 -16.60 -8.24 13.98
CA ALA A 97 -15.85 -7.46 14.96
C ALA A 97 -16.08 -5.97 14.76
N HIS A 98 -16.00 -5.23 15.86
CA HIS A 98 -16.01 -3.77 15.91
C HIS A 98 -14.84 -3.33 16.79
N GLY A 99 -14.13 -2.29 16.38
CA GLY A 99 -12.98 -1.79 17.11
C GLY A 99 -12.64 -0.37 16.72
N ALA A 100 -11.52 0.13 17.25
CA ALA A 100 -11.04 1.47 16.93
C ALA A 100 -9.52 1.54 16.99
N VAL A 101 -8.92 2.13 15.97
CA VAL A 101 -7.48 2.39 15.89
C VAL A 101 -7.19 3.89 15.90
N LYS A 102 -6.01 4.27 16.39
CA LYS A 102 -5.52 5.67 16.36
C LYS A 102 -4.09 5.78 15.86
N ASN A 103 -3.12 5.38 16.67
CA ASN A 103 -1.68 5.29 16.34
C ASN A 103 -1.17 3.91 16.76
N GLY A 104 -1.82 2.87 16.25
CA GLY A 104 -1.64 1.50 16.72
C GLY A 104 -2.30 0.50 15.79
N LYS A 105 -2.15 -0.78 16.13
CA LYS A 105 -2.61 -1.91 15.32
C LYS A 105 -3.55 -2.81 16.11
N ASP A 106 -4.61 -3.21 15.44
CA ASP A 106 -5.43 -4.34 15.81
C ASP A 106 -5.24 -5.45 14.77
N ALA A 107 -5.28 -6.71 15.22
CA ALA A 107 -5.20 -7.84 14.32
C ALA A 107 -6.21 -8.91 14.70
N TYR A 108 -6.65 -9.67 13.69
CA TYR A 108 -7.61 -10.74 13.83
C TYR A 108 -7.19 -11.94 12.99
N THR A 109 -7.46 -13.14 13.47
CA THR A 109 -7.39 -14.35 12.65
C THR A 109 -8.77 -14.93 12.44
N PHE A 110 -9.02 -15.44 11.24
CA PHE A 110 -10.27 -16.11 10.91
C PHE A 110 -10.04 -17.17 9.84
N THR A 111 -11.10 -17.90 9.51
CA THR A 111 -11.10 -18.88 8.42
C THR A 111 -12.21 -18.58 7.41
N GLY A 112 -11.97 -18.87 6.14
CA GLY A 112 -12.91 -18.52 5.05
C GLY A 112 -12.77 -17.05 4.64
N ASN A 113 -13.79 -16.47 4.00
CA ASN A 113 -13.67 -15.16 3.36
C ASN A 113 -13.86 -13.99 4.33
N LEU A 114 -13.25 -12.84 4.02
CA LEU A 114 -13.64 -11.53 4.56
C LEU A 114 -14.79 -10.98 3.69
N TYR A 115 -15.98 -10.83 4.27
CA TYR A 115 -17.20 -10.49 3.52
C TYR A 115 -17.45 -8.99 3.41
N SER A 116 -17.14 -8.24 4.47
CA SER A 116 -17.39 -6.81 4.52
C SER A 116 -16.38 -6.17 5.46
N PHE A 117 -16.06 -4.91 5.17
CA PHE A 117 -15.27 -4.05 6.02
C PHE A 117 -15.79 -2.62 5.83
N ASP A 118 -16.02 -1.93 6.93
CA ASP A 118 -16.42 -0.53 6.95
C ASP A 118 -15.70 0.21 8.07
N PHE A 119 -15.52 1.52 7.89
CA PHE A 119 -14.93 2.39 8.88
C PHE A 119 -15.51 3.79 8.75
N ASP A 120 -15.51 4.55 9.85
CA ASP A 120 -16.15 5.85 9.93
C ASP A 120 -15.45 6.97 9.13
N ARG A 121 -14.24 6.68 8.63
CA ARG A 121 -13.39 7.62 7.89
C ARG A 121 -13.02 8.87 8.68
N SER A 122 -13.12 8.83 10.01
CA SER A 122 -12.71 9.92 10.91
C SER A 122 -11.20 10.14 10.88
N GLY A 123 -10.44 9.08 10.62
CA GLY A 123 -9.00 9.10 10.42
C GLY A 123 -8.56 8.08 9.39
N GLU A 124 -7.24 7.96 9.26
CA GLU A 124 -6.62 7.11 8.26
C GLU A 124 -6.33 5.73 8.81
N ILE A 125 -6.56 4.72 7.99
CA ILE A 125 -6.24 3.34 8.31
C ILE A 125 -5.57 2.62 7.14
N ASN A 126 -4.63 1.76 7.46
CA ASN A 126 -4.13 0.73 6.54
C ASN A 126 -4.74 -0.62 6.94
N VAL A 127 -5.24 -1.35 5.95
CA VAL A 127 -5.93 -2.64 6.17
C VAL A 127 -5.25 -3.69 5.32
N LEU A 128 -4.67 -4.69 5.96
CA LEU A 128 -3.94 -5.77 5.31
C LEU A 128 -4.64 -7.11 5.57
N LEU A 129 -4.90 -7.87 4.52
CA LEU A 129 -5.32 -9.26 4.57
C LEU A 129 -4.14 -10.14 4.14
N ASP A 130 -3.66 -10.98 5.06
CA ASP A 130 -2.48 -11.84 4.87
C ASP A 130 -1.20 -11.07 4.50
N GLY A 131 -1.08 -9.83 4.99
CA GLY A 131 0.05 -8.95 4.71
C GLY A 131 -0.10 -8.09 3.44
N GLU A 132 -1.10 -8.37 2.62
CA GLU A 132 -1.40 -7.63 1.39
C GLU A 132 -2.58 -6.66 1.58
N PRO A 133 -2.64 -5.53 0.87
CA PRO A 133 -3.77 -4.60 0.95
C PRO A 133 -5.12 -5.30 0.73
N ALA A 134 -6.06 -5.09 1.64
CA ALA A 134 -7.36 -5.75 1.59
C ALA A 134 -8.33 -5.00 0.66
N HIS A 135 -8.79 -5.67 -0.41
CA HIS A 135 -9.92 -5.20 -1.21
C HIS A 135 -11.24 -5.70 -0.61
N VAL A 136 -11.98 -4.81 0.05
CA VAL A 136 -13.22 -5.19 0.72
C VAL A 136 -14.25 -4.07 0.70
N GLY A 137 -15.48 -4.42 0.31
CA GLY A 137 -16.56 -3.47 0.14
C GLY A 137 -16.21 -2.40 -0.91
N ASN A 138 -16.38 -1.13 -0.54
CA ASN A 138 -16.04 0.03 -1.37
C ASN A 138 -14.68 0.66 -0.98
N ARG A 139 -13.83 -0.08 -0.25
CA ARG A 139 -12.49 0.39 0.11
C ARG A 139 -11.57 0.26 -1.11
N PRO A 140 -10.93 1.34 -1.56
CA PRO A 140 -9.94 1.25 -2.62
C PRO A 140 -8.71 0.46 -2.16
N ASP A 141 -8.04 -0.23 -3.09
CA ASP A 141 -6.86 -1.05 -2.77
C ASP A 141 -5.75 -0.22 -2.13
N HIS A 142 -5.47 0.92 -2.75
CA HIS A 142 -4.26 1.69 -2.50
C HIS A 142 -4.55 3.17 -2.25
N THR A 143 -3.75 3.77 -1.38
CA THR A 143 -3.62 5.23 -1.22
C THR A 143 -2.22 5.66 -1.64
N LEU A 144 -2.12 6.42 -2.72
CA LEU A 144 -0.91 7.11 -3.17
C LEU A 144 -0.83 8.49 -2.50
N LEU A 145 0.26 8.79 -1.82
CA LEU A 145 0.56 10.11 -1.27
C LEU A 145 1.80 10.68 -1.97
N ILE A 146 1.73 11.93 -2.37
CA ILE A 146 2.82 12.69 -2.99
C ILE A 146 3.04 13.94 -2.14
N GLU A 147 4.20 14.04 -1.52
CA GLU A 147 4.61 15.19 -0.70
C GLU A 147 5.74 15.93 -1.39
N GLY A 148 5.59 17.24 -1.59
CA GLY A 148 6.61 18.08 -2.20
C GLY A 148 7.51 18.77 -1.18
N PHE A 149 8.76 19.00 -1.55
CA PHE A 149 9.73 19.78 -0.80
C PHE A 149 10.35 20.88 -1.68
N GLY A 150 10.09 22.14 -1.36
CA GLY A 150 10.80 23.28 -1.95
C GLY A 150 10.16 23.87 -3.21
N THR A 151 10.58 23.44 -4.41
CA THR A 151 10.14 24.05 -5.67
C THR A 151 8.86 23.41 -6.18
N ASN A 152 8.07 24.19 -6.95
CA ASN A 152 6.86 23.65 -7.58
C ASN A 152 7.22 22.49 -8.51
N THR A 153 6.72 21.30 -8.17
CA THR A 153 7.09 20.03 -8.78
C THR A 153 5.87 19.39 -9.43
N PRO A 154 5.65 19.60 -10.73
CA PRO A 154 4.61 18.93 -11.48
C PRO A 154 4.83 17.41 -11.50
N TYR A 155 3.75 16.65 -11.39
CA TYR A 155 3.73 15.21 -11.52
C TYR A 155 2.57 14.73 -12.39
N SER A 156 2.69 13.50 -12.86
CA SER A 156 1.63 12.75 -13.54
C SER A 156 1.84 11.26 -13.34
N PHE A 157 0.76 10.51 -13.20
CA PHE A 157 0.83 9.06 -13.06
C PHE A 157 -0.34 8.38 -13.75
N SER A 158 -0.21 7.07 -14.00
CA SER A 158 -1.29 6.24 -14.52
C SER A 158 -1.54 5.01 -13.67
N THR A 159 -2.80 4.60 -13.59
CA THR A 159 -3.27 3.43 -12.82
C THR A 159 -4.05 2.49 -13.74
N SER A 160 -4.15 1.20 -13.37
CA SER A 160 -4.97 0.25 -14.14
C SER A 160 -6.47 0.52 -14.06
N THR A 161 -6.89 1.32 -13.07
CA THR A 161 -8.28 1.75 -12.85
C THR A 161 -8.32 3.26 -12.61
N TYR A 162 -9.50 3.79 -12.25
CA TYR A 162 -9.69 5.22 -11.98
C TYR A 162 -9.07 5.64 -10.65
N ALA A 163 -8.19 6.63 -10.67
CA ALA A 163 -7.71 7.29 -9.45
C ALA A 163 -8.74 8.32 -8.95
N THR A 164 -8.91 8.47 -7.64
CA THR A 164 -9.79 9.48 -7.04
C THR A 164 -9.00 10.33 -6.06
N LYS A 165 -9.18 11.66 -6.07
CA LYS A 165 -8.52 12.54 -5.11
C LYS A 165 -8.90 12.18 -3.68
N SER A 166 -7.91 12.24 -2.79
CA SER A 166 -8.02 11.92 -1.39
C SER A 166 -7.44 13.07 -0.55
N ASP A 167 -7.96 13.18 0.66
CA ASP A 167 -7.50 14.08 1.73
C ASP A 167 -6.64 13.31 2.76
N ALA A 168 -6.32 12.05 2.48
CA ALA A 168 -5.45 11.23 3.30
C ALA A 168 -4.07 11.90 3.52
N TYR A 169 -3.51 11.67 4.70
CA TYR A 169 -2.29 12.21 5.26
C TYR A 169 -2.25 13.74 5.32
N GLY A 170 -3.44 14.35 5.45
CA GLY A 170 -3.62 15.80 5.42
C GLY A 170 -3.40 16.42 4.03
N ALA A 171 -3.56 15.62 2.97
CA ALA A 171 -3.44 16.09 1.61
C ALA A 171 -4.60 17.01 1.22
N SER A 172 -4.35 17.85 0.22
CA SER A 172 -5.35 18.77 -0.27
C SER A 172 -6.28 18.11 -1.29
N ARG A 173 -7.59 18.35 -1.17
CA ARG A 173 -8.57 18.09 -2.25
C ARG A 173 -8.91 19.41 -2.92
N ASN A 174 -8.05 19.86 -3.82
CA ASN A 174 -8.26 21.11 -4.55
C ASN A 174 -8.46 20.85 -6.06
N GLU A 175 -8.90 21.86 -6.81
CA GLU A 175 -9.19 21.74 -8.24
C GLU A 175 -7.94 21.79 -9.14
N SER A 176 -6.76 22.12 -8.60
CA SER A 176 -5.51 22.25 -9.36
C SER A 176 -5.06 20.91 -9.96
N ASP A 177 -5.44 19.81 -9.31
CA ASP A 177 -5.15 18.47 -9.81
C ASP A 177 -6.18 18.06 -10.88
N HIS A 178 -5.71 17.37 -11.91
CA HIS A 178 -6.55 16.84 -12.98
C HIS A 178 -6.56 15.32 -12.92
N VAL A 179 -7.76 14.73 -12.91
CA VAL A 179 -7.97 13.29 -12.88
C VAL A 179 -8.75 12.89 -14.13
N ASN A 180 -8.37 11.77 -14.73
CA ASN A 180 -9.08 11.20 -15.88
C ASN A 180 -9.12 9.66 -15.77
N ALA A 181 -9.68 9.00 -16.80
CA ALA A 181 -9.84 7.55 -16.85
C ALA A 181 -8.53 6.75 -16.70
N TYR A 182 -7.37 7.38 -16.90
CA TYR A 182 -6.07 6.74 -16.96
C TYR A 182 -5.16 7.09 -15.78
N GLY A 183 -5.52 8.06 -14.94
CA GLY A 183 -4.71 8.49 -13.81
C GLY A 183 -4.92 9.95 -13.44
N ALA A 184 -3.87 10.59 -12.92
CA ALA A 184 -3.93 11.98 -12.51
C ALA A 184 -2.63 12.75 -12.78
N SER A 185 -2.73 14.08 -12.79
CA SER A 185 -1.62 15.01 -12.89
C SER A 185 -1.87 16.22 -11.99
N GLY A 186 -0.81 16.74 -11.38
CA GLY A 186 -0.89 17.84 -10.45
C GLY A 186 0.48 18.46 -10.22
N ALA A 187 0.63 19.23 -9.14
CA ALA A 187 1.91 19.75 -8.71
C ALA A 187 1.96 19.95 -7.20
N VAL A 188 3.05 19.51 -6.57
CA VAL A 188 3.32 19.76 -5.16
C VAL A 188 4.49 20.72 -5.01
N GLN A 189 4.46 21.55 -3.96
CA GLN A 189 5.57 22.43 -3.59
C GLN A 189 6.07 22.13 -2.18
N SER A 190 5.34 22.56 -1.15
CA SER A 190 5.57 22.23 0.27
C SER A 190 4.34 21.56 0.90
N GLY A 191 3.49 20.99 0.04
CA GLY A 191 2.20 20.42 0.38
C GLY A 191 2.10 18.97 -0.05
N LYS A 192 0.92 18.39 0.15
CA LYS A 192 0.62 16.99 -0.13
C LYS A 192 -0.60 16.88 -1.03
N ASP A 193 -0.51 15.97 -1.99
CA ASP A 193 -1.65 15.49 -2.74
C ASP A 193 -1.78 13.99 -2.50
N ALA A 194 -3.01 13.51 -2.38
CA ALA A 194 -3.29 12.09 -2.18
C ALA A 194 -4.35 11.60 -3.16
N TYR A 195 -4.25 10.33 -3.54
CA TYR A 195 -5.14 9.66 -4.45
C TYR A 195 -5.42 8.24 -3.99
N THR A 196 -6.66 7.79 -4.09
CA THR A 196 -7.01 6.38 -3.93
C THR A 196 -7.23 5.73 -5.28
N TYR A 197 -6.81 4.48 -5.46
CA TYR A 197 -7.00 3.73 -6.71
C TYR A 197 -7.07 2.23 -6.45
N ASP A 198 -7.66 1.50 -7.39
CA ASP A 198 -7.67 0.03 -7.41
C ASP A 198 -6.65 -0.53 -8.41
N GLY A 199 -6.17 -1.74 -8.15
CA GLY A 199 -5.20 -2.42 -9.02
C GLY A 199 -3.79 -1.81 -8.94
N ARG A 200 -3.12 -1.58 -10.07
CA ARG A 200 -1.68 -1.25 -10.11
C ARG A 200 -1.41 0.19 -10.53
N LEU A 201 -0.43 0.82 -9.89
CA LEU A 201 0.26 1.99 -10.43
C LEU A 201 1.11 1.53 -11.64
N GLN A 202 0.81 2.07 -12.82
CA GLN A 202 1.42 1.64 -14.08
C GLN A 202 2.58 2.54 -14.50
N SER A 203 2.49 3.84 -14.23
CA SER A 203 3.55 4.79 -14.51
C SER A 203 3.49 5.96 -13.55
N PHE A 204 4.63 6.60 -13.33
CA PHE A 204 4.73 7.82 -12.56
C PHE A 204 5.85 8.69 -13.12
N TYR A 205 5.61 9.98 -13.20
CA TYR A 205 6.54 10.98 -13.65
C TYR A 205 6.41 12.21 -12.77
N PHE A 206 7.54 12.85 -12.48
CA PHE A 206 7.57 14.18 -11.89
C PHE A 206 8.75 14.96 -12.47
N ARG A 207 8.69 16.29 -12.38
CA ARG A 207 9.76 17.15 -12.90
C ARG A 207 11.06 16.91 -12.12
N PRO A 208 12.19 16.55 -12.79
CA PRO A 208 13.44 16.20 -12.11
C PRO A 208 14.08 17.30 -11.26
N SER A 209 13.79 18.58 -11.54
CA SER A 209 14.28 19.71 -10.74
C SER A 209 13.60 19.85 -9.38
N GLY A 210 12.53 19.07 -9.16
CA GLY A 210 11.73 19.09 -7.95
C GLY A 210 12.05 17.94 -7.02
N GLU A 211 11.68 18.10 -5.75
CA GLU A 211 11.86 17.06 -4.74
C GLU A 211 10.48 16.60 -4.23
N VAL A 212 10.26 15.29 -4.30
CA VAL A 212 9.04 14.66 -3.78
C VAL A 212 9.37 13.41 -2.96
N ARG A 213 8.55 13.15 -1.95
CA ARG A 213 8.43 11.85 -1.28
C ARG A 213 7.11 11.22 -1.70
N VAL A 214 7.16 9.97 -2.14
CA VAL A 214 5.98 9.23 -2.56
C VAL A 214 5.80 7.99 -1.70
N THR A 215 4.59 7.79 -1.20
CA THR A 215 4.22 6.57 -0.47
C THR A 215 2.99 5.93 -1.09
N ILE A 216 2.91 4.61 -0.99
CA ILE A 216 1.71 3.82 -1.27
C ILE A 216 1.37 3.08 0.02
N ASP A 217 0.15 3.30 0.52
CA ASP A 217 -0.36 2.70 1.77
C ASP A 217 0.56 2.98 2.98
N GLY A 218 1.05 4.23 3.04
CA GLY A 218 1.95 4.71 4.09
C GLY A 218 3.39 4.22 3.99
N LYS A 219 3.72 3.36 3.02
CA LYS A 219 5.08 2.85 2.79
C LYS A 219 5.76 3.59 1.65
N ALA A 220 7.06 3.89 1.77
CA ALA A 220 7.83 4.49 0.69
C ALA A 220 7.67 3.68 -0.60
N ALA A 221 7.33 4.37 -1.69
CA ALA A 221 7.06 3.75 -2.97
C ALA A 221 8.11 4.14 -4.00
N HIS A 222 8.64 3.13 -4.70
CA HIS A 222 9.47 3.35 -5.88
C HIS A 222 8.58 3.78 -7.04
N VAL A 223 8.74 5.03 -7.49
CA VAL A 223 7.91 5.57 -8.57
C VAL A 223 8.73 6.33 -9.61
N GLY A 224 8.42 6.05 -10.88
CA GLY A 224 9.06 6.72 -12.01
C GLY A 224 10.51 6.30 -12.22
N ARG A 225 11.37 7.28 -12.50
CA ARG A 225 12.81 7.06 -12.77
C ARG A 225 13.71 7.45 -11.60
N ARG A 226 13.15 7.89 -10.45
CA ARG A 226 14.00 8.27 -9.32
C ARG A 226 14.41 6.99 -8.57
N PRO A 227 15.71 6.82 -8.30
CA PRO A 227 16.17 5.78 -7.41
C PRO A 227 15.64 5.91 -5.98
N ASP A 228 15.52 4.79 -5.27
CA ASP A 228 14.98 4.71 -3.91
C ASP A 228 15.73 5.58 -2.90
N ARG A 229 17.05 5.75 -3.10
CA ARG A 229 17.96 6.31 -2.08
C ARG A 229 19.10 7.11 -2.71
N LYS A 230 19.56 8.10 -1.96
CA LYS A 230 20.80 8.86 -2.21
C LYS A 230 21.84 8.44 -1.17
N LEU A 231 22.99 7.96 -1.61
CA LEU A 231 24.18 7.82 -0.77
C LEU A 231 25.08 9.05 -0.97
N THR A 232 25.56 9.65 0.10
CA THR A 232 26.56 10.73 0.07
C THR A 232 27.74 10.32 0.92
N ILE A 233 28.95 10.41 0.39
CA ILE A 233 30.19 10.04 1.06
C ILE A 233 31.06 11.30 1.08
N VAL A 234 31.39 11.80 2.28
CA VAL A 234 32.04 13.10 2.48
C VAL A 234 33.43 12.90 3.09
N ALA A 235 34.44 13.51 2.48
CA ALA A 235 35.80 13.49 3.01
C ALA A 235 35.95 14.29 4.31
N HIS A 236 36.88 13.86 5.15
CA HIS A 236 37.32 14.57 6.35
C HIS A 236 38.84 14.80 6.34
N GLY A 237 39.36 15.29 5.22
CA GLY A 237 40.78 15.66 5.07
C GLY A 237 41.57 14.67 4.22
N GLU A 238 41.87 13.49 4.75
CA GLU A 238 42.75 12.54 4.03
C GLU A 238 42.03 11.75 2.93
N TYR A 239 42.82 11.24 1.97
CA TYR A 239 42.33 10.39 0.89
C TYR A 239 41.71 9.12 1.47
N THR A 240 40.44 8.91 1.16
CA THR A 240 39.63 7.83 1.72
C THR A 240 39.02 7.02 0.58
N PRO A 241 39.58 5.84 0.24
CA PRO A 241 38.93 4.95 -0.69
C PRO A 241 37.69 4.33 -0.02
N TYR A 242 36.66 4.07 -0.80
CA TYR A 242 35.49 3.35 -0.35
C TYR A 242 35.01 2.37 -1.42
N GLU A 243 34.28 1.37 -0.94
CA GLU A 243 33.52 0.47 -1.79
C GLU A 243 32.15 0.23 -1.14
N PHE A 244 31.09 0.27 -1.95
CA PHE A 244 29.76 -0.09 -1.47
C PHE A 244 28.98 -0.89 -2.49
N SER A 245 28.09 -1.74 -2.00
CA SER A 245 27.15 -2.50 -2.82
C SER A 245 25.72 -2.28 -2.38
N VAL A 246 24.79 -2.47 -3.32
CA VAL A 246 23.35 -2.32 -3.07
C VAL A 246 22.61 -3.57 -3.50
N SER A 247 21.50 -3.88 -2.83
CA SER A 247 20.65 -5.02 -3.19
C SER A 247 19.85 -4.77 -4.48
N GLY A 248 19.72 -3.51 -4.90
CA GLY A 248 19.04 -3.10 -6.12
C GLY A 248 20.03 -2.76 -7.22
N SER A 249 20.00 -1.52 -7.73
CA SER A 249 20.93 -1.06 -8.76
C SER A 249 21.34 0.39 -8.56
N ILE A 250 22.58 0.72 -8.89
CA ILE A 250 23.04 2.10 -9.01
C ILE A 250 22.41 2.70 -10.27
N ARG A 251 21.75 3.84 -10.13
CA ARG A 251 21.01 4.50 -11.22
C ARG A 251 21.75 5.69 -11.78
N GLU A 252 22.37 6.48 -10.91
CA GLU A 252 22.98 7.74 -11.30
C GLU A 252 24.14 8.09 -10.38
N VAL A 253 25.18 8.69 -10.95
CA VAL A 253 26.20 9.40 -10.18
C VAL A 253 25.83 10.87 -10.17
N LEU A 254 25.53 11.38 -8.98
CA LEU A 254 25.07 12.74 -8.76
C LEU A 254 26.23 13.72 -8.61
N GLN A 255 27.32 13.28 -7.97
CA GLN A 255 28.55 14.05 -7.76
C GLN A 255 29.74 13.10 -7.66
N LYS A 256 30.88 13.53 -8.21
CA LYS A 256 32.20 12.90 -8.02
C LYS A 256 33.21 13.93 -7.51
N ASP A 257 34.04 13.55 -6.55
CA ASP A 257 35.32 14.13 -6.19
C ASP A 257 36.36 13.51 -7.14
N ASP A 258 37.15 14.36 -7.78
CA ASP A 258 38.23 14.05 -8.75
C ASP A 258 37.99 13.06 -9.92
N GLY A 259 36.83 12.40 -10.00
CA GLY A 259 36.33 11.66 -11.17
C GLY A 259 36.78 10.19 -11.28
N GLN A 260 37.40 9.60 -10.26
CA GLN A 260 38.01 8.25 -10.31
C GLN A 260 37.07 7.08 -9.94
N ASP A 261 35.75 7.27 -9.84
CA ASP A 261 34.88 6.15 -9.41
C ASP A 261 34.61 5.15 -10.54
N THR A 262 34.80 3.87 -10.21
CA THR A 262 34.39 2.72 -11.01
C THR A 262 32.98 2.30 -10.62
N LEU A 263 32.10 2.23 -11.62
CA LEU A 263 30.69 1.94 -11.43
C LEU A 263 30.28 0.67 -12.18
N GLU A 264 29.76 -0.30 -11.42
CA GLU A 264 29.00 -1.42 -11.94
C GLU A 264 27.51 -1.29 -11.55
N SER A 265 26.67 -2.20 -12.06
CA SER A 265 25.22 -2.11 -11.84
C SER A 265 24.81 -2.12 -10.36
N THR A 266 25.59 -2.74 -9.48
CA THR A 266 25.27 -2.91 -8.05
C THR A 266 26.43 -2.59 -7.11
N LEU A 267 27.60 -2.20 -7.66
CA LEU A 267 28.86 -2.05 -6.94
C LEU A 267 29.52 -0.73 -7.37
N VAL A 268 30.05 -0.01 -6.41
CA VAL A 268 30.81 1.22 -6.64
C VAL A 268 32.11 1.15 -5.86
N SER A 269 33.22 1.45 -6.52
CA SER A 269 34.50 1.71 -5.89
C SER A 269 34.97 3.10 -6.27
N GLY A 270 35.34 3.90 -5.28
CA GLY A 270 35.70 5.30 -5.46
C GLY A 270 36.57 5.82 -4.32
N ALA A 271 36.82 7.13 -4.31
CA ALA A 271 37.54 7.76 -3.22
C ALA A 271 37.15 9.23 -3.05
N VAL A 272 37.19 9.71 -1.82
CA VAL A 272 37.02 11.14 -1.49
C VAL A 272 38.25 11.66 -0.77
N SER A 273 38.59 12.93 -0.95
CA SER A 273 39.71 13.57 -0.25
C SER A 273 39.46 15.03 0.08
N GLY A 274 40.27 15.61 0.98
CA GLY A 274 40.18 17.02 1.36
C GLY A 274 38.80 17.38 1.92
N TYR A 275 38.06 18.18 1.16
CA TYR A 275 36.68 18.60 1.45
C TYR A 275 35.68 18.13 0.39
N GLY A 276 36.10 17.18 -0.47
CA GLY A 276 35.28 16.62 -1.53
C GLY A 276 34.22 15.66 -1.02
N TYR A 277 33.28 15.32 -1.89
CA TYR A 277 32.26 14.32 -1.62
C TYR A 277 31.76 13.68 -2.91
N ASP A 278 31.33 12.44 -2.78
CA ASP A 278 30.66 11.68 -3.82
C ASP A 278 29.21 11.49 -3.48
N ALA A 279 28.35 11.45 -4.50
CA ALA A 279 26.94 11.19 -4.30
C ALA A 279 26.39 10.27 -5.39
N TYR A 280 25.63 9.27 -4.95
CA TYR A 280 25.08 8.21 -5.78
C TYR A 280 23.60 8.04 -5.53
N ALA A 281 22.88 7.74 -6.60
CA ALA A 281 21.47 7.48 -6.56
C ALA A 281 21.26 5.98 -6.86
N TYR A 282 20.61 5.23 -5.97
CA TYR A 282 20.49 3.78 -6.04
C TYR A 282 19.13 3.23 -5.57
N ASP A 283 18.79 2.04 -6.06
CA ASP A 283 17.61 1.27 -5.64
C ASP A 283 17.95 0.18 -4.62
N GLY A 284 16.95 -0.28 -3.88
CA GLY A 284 17.11 -1.31 -2.87
C GLY A 284 17.75 -0.79 -1.60
N SER A 285 18.52 -1.64 -0.92
CA SER A 285 19.22 -1.29 0.32
C SER A 285 20.74 -1.31 0.15
N LEU A 286 21.45 -0.49 0.93
CA LEU A 286 22.89 -0.61 1.11
C LEU A 286 23.19 -1.99 1.70
N ALA A 287 23.87 -2.83 0.93
CA ALA A 287 24.14 -4.22 1.26
C ALA A 287 25.49 -4.37 1.98
N ALA A 288 26.50 -3.61 1.54
CA ALA A 288 27.80 -3.51 2.19
C ALA A 288 28.41 -2.13 1.96
N LEU A 289 29.26 -1.68 2.89
CA LEU A 289 29.96 -0.40 2.82
C LEU A 289 31.28 -0.54 3.57
N THR A 290 32.38 -0.41 2.83
CA THR A 290 33.73 -0.54 3.35
C THR A 290 34.56 0.69 3.02
N TYR A 291 35.39 1.08 3.97
CA TYR A 291 36.40 2.14 3.86
C TYR A 291 37.45 1.91 4.98
N PRO A 292 38.69 2.41 4.82
CA PRO A 292 39.72 2.28 5.84
C PRO A 292 39.35 2.97 7.16
N ASP A 293 39.72 2.36 8.28
CA ASP A 293 39.35 2.87 9.62
C ASP A 293 40.09 4.17 9.98
N ASP A 294 41.27 4.38 9.40
CA ASP A 294 42.14 5.55 9.65
C ASP A 294 41.65 6.84 8.99
N THR A 295 40.75 6.76 8.01
CA THR A 295 40.32 7.89 7.18
C THR A 295 38.81 8.18 7.23
N SER A 296 38.02 7.31 7.90
CA SER A 296 36.63 7.49 8.36
C SER A 296 35.83 8.64 7.72
N PRO A 297 35.26 8.46 6.51
CA PRO A 297 34.44 9.45 5.84
C PRO A 297 33.06 9.56 6.52
N GLY A 298 32.40 10.70 6.35
CA GLY A 298 31.00 10.85 6.72
C GLY A 298 30.13 10.21 5.64
N VAL A 299 29.41 9.13 5.95
CA VAL A 299 28.52 8.46 4.99
C VAL A 299 27.07 8.66 5.38
N TYR A 300 26.27 9.14 4.45
CA TYR A 300 24.87 9.50 4.66
C TYR A 300 23.99 8.82 3.62
N SER A 301 22.93 8.14 4.07
CA SER A 301 21.87 7.63 3.20
C SER A 301 20.62 8.46 3.44
N ASN A 302 20.15 9.19 2.42
CA ASN A 302 19.03 10.13 2.54
C ASN A 302 19.22 11.10 3.73
N ASP A 303 20.43 11.66 3.85
CA ASP A 303 20.85 12.62 4.88
C ASP A 303 20.92 12.06 6.32
N GLU A 304 20.67 10.77 6.52
CA GLU A 304 20.91 10.08 7.79
C GLU A 304 22.30 9.42 7.81
N LEU A 305 23.06 9.63 8.88
CA LEU A 305 24.38 9.04 9.06
C LEU A 305 24.29 7.51 9.09
N VAL A 306 25.09 6.85 8.26
CA VAL A 306 25.17 5.40 8.15
C VAL A 306 26.49 4.92 8.71
N ALA A 307 26.44 3.92 9.58
CA ALA A 307 27.64 3.27 10.09
C ALA A 307 28.18 2.27 9.06
N LYS A 308 29.50 2.04 9.09
CA LYS A 308 30.18 0.98 8.35
C LYS A 308 29.46 -0.36 8.52
N THR A 309 29.30 -1.12 7.44
CA THR A 309 28.68 -2.45 7.43
C THR A 309 29.62 -3.44 6.74
N ASN A 310 30.04 -4.46 7.48
CA ASN A 310 30.93 -5.53 6.99
C ASN A 310 30.20 -6.51 6.07
#